data_AF-A0A537RE50-F1
#
_entry.id   AF-A0A537RE50-F1
#
_cell.length_a   1.000
_cell.length_b   1.000
_cell.length_c   1.000
_cell.angle_alpha   90.00
_cell.angle_beta   90.00
_cell.angle_gamma   90.00
#
_symmetry.space_group_name_H-M   'P 1'
#
loop_
_entity.id
_entity.type
_entity.pdbx_description
1 polymer ?
#
loop_
_entity_poly.entity_id
_entity_poly.type
_entity_poly.pdbx_seq_one_letter_code
_entity_poly.pdbx_strand_id
1 'polypeptide(L)'
;ENALARGRRAFSVAETAISPDHKLLAYSVDADGAEHNTLKVRDLTTGQDLADTIPEVRGGAVWSKDSRWLFYVGRDPSKWGQKVFRHRLGTPT
;
A
#
# COMPACT_ATOMS: atom_id res chain seq x y z
N GLU A 1 -10.02 4.38 -8.36
CA GLU A 1 -8.95 4.82 -9.28
C GLU A 1 -9.18 6.20 -9.87
N ASN A 2 -10.19 6.43 -10.72
CA ASN A 2 -10.43 7.74 -11.39
C ASN A 2 -10.41 8.96 -10.46
N ALA A 3 -11.03 8.86 -9.28
CA ALA A 3 -11.01 9.96 -8.30
C ALA A 3 -9.60 10.28 -7.77
N LEU A 4 -8.76 9.25 -7.61
CA LEU A 4 -7.36 9.41 -7.18
C LEU A 4 -6.48 9.91 -8.33
N ALA A 5 -6.79 9.57 -9.59
CA ALA A 5 -6.01 9.98 -10.75
C ALA A 5 -6.22 11.45 -11.16
N ARG A 6 -7.23 12.15 -10.60
CA ARG A 6 -7.63 13.49 -11.04
C ARG A 6 -6.45 14.47 -11.00
N GLY A 7 -6.15 15.09 -12.14
CA GLY A 7 -5.08 16.08 -12.29
C GLY A 7 -3.67 15.51 -12.47
N ARG A 8 -3.51 14.18 -12.52
CA ARG A 8 -2.23 13.52 -12.78
C ARG A 8 -2.11 13.09 -14.23
N ARG A 9 -0.90 13.16 -14.78
CA ARG A 9 -0.60 12.73 -16.16
C ARG A 9 -0.45 11.21 -16.28
N ALA A 10 0.01 10.57 -15.22
CA ALA A 10 0.10 9.13 -15.06
C ALA A 10 -0.42 8.78 -13.66
N PHE A 11 -1.11 7.66 -13.53
CA PHE A 11 -1.59 7.14 -12.26
C PHE A 11 -1.96 5.67 -12.46
N SER A 12 -1.57 4.81 -11.55
CA SER A 12 -2.09 3.44 -11.50
C SER A 12 -2.26 2.96 -10.07
N VAL A 13 -3.26 2.11 -9.87
CA VAL A 13 -3.31 1.23 -8.70
C VAL A 13 -2.64 -0.08 -9.10
N ALA A 14 -1.55 -0.44 -8.41
CA ALA A 14 -0.76 -1.60 -8.80
C ALA A 14 -1.33 -2.89 -8.20
N GLU A 15 -1.27 -3.05 -6.88
CA GLU A 15 -1.78 -4.22 -6.19
C GLU A 15 -2.81 -3.84 -5.12
N THR A 16 -3.74 -4.76 -4.87
CA THR A 16 -4.78 -4.61 -3.86
C THR A 16 -4.93 -5.90 -3.05
N ALA A 17 -5.19 -5.76 -1.76
CA ALA A 17 -5.45 -6.88 -0.86
C ALA A 17 -6.48 -6.48 0.20
N ILE A 18 -7.56 -7.25 0.29
CA ILE A 18 -8.59 -7.07 1.33
C ILE A 18 -8.14 -7.82 2.59
N SER A 19 -8.36 -7.20 3.76
CA SER A 19 -8.04 -7.81 5.05
C SER A 19 -8.90 -9.06 5.31
N PRO A 20 -8.41 -10.06 6.08
CA PRO A 20 -9.17 -11.27 6.38
C PRO A 20 -10.55 -11.05 7.03
N ASP A 21 -10.71 -9.94 7.76
CA ASP A 21 -11.98 -9.53 8.36
C ASP A 21 -12.84 -8.65 7.42
N HIS A 22 -12.41 -8.45 6.18
CA HIS A 22 -13.11 -7.71 5.11
C HIS A 22 -13.40 -6.23 5.38
N LYS A 23 -12.71 -5.63 6.36
CA LYS A 23 -12.93 -4.23 6.75
C LYS A 23 -11.95 -3.26 6.10
N LEU A 24 -10.77 -3.74 5.72
CA LEU A 24 -9.69 -2.89 5.24
C LEU A 24 -9.24 -3.31 3.85
N LEU A 25 -8.83 -2.33 3.06
CA LEU A 25 -8.19 -2.51 1.77
C LEU A 25 -6.76 -1.96 1.86
N ALA A 26 -5.77 -2.82 1.70
CA ALA A 26 -4.42 -2.40 1.37
C ALA A 26 -4.34 -2.22 -0.14
N TYR A 27 -3.81 -1.09 -0.60
CA TYR A 27 -3.64 -0.83 -2.02
C TYR A 27 -2.40 0.00 -2.27
N SER A 28 -1.68 -0.32 -3.34
CA SER A 28 -0.49 0.41 -3.73
C SER A 28 -0.76 1.31 -4.93
N VAL A 29 -0.21 2.52 -4.88
CA VAL A 29 -0.42 3.57 -5.86
C VAL A 29 0.91 3.99 -6.45
N ASP A 30 0.98 4.00 -7.78
CA ASP A 30 2.00 4.71 -8.54
C ASP A 30 1.41 6.04 -9.04
N ALA A 31 1.98 7.16 -8.59
CA ALA A 31 1.45 8.48 -8.88
C ALA A 31 2.08 9.16 -10.10
N ASP A 32 3.19 8.62 -10.62
CA ASP A 32 3.97 9.23 -11.71
C ASP A 32 4.44 8.23 -12.78
N GLY A 33 4.22 6.92 -12.58
CA GLY A 33 4.65 5.87 -13.50
C GLY A 33 6.11 5.44 -13.30
N ALA A 34 6.76 5.87 -12.20
CA ALA A 34 8.15 5.52 -11.89
C ALA A 34 8.31 4.22 -11.07
N GLU A 35 7.20 3.50 -10.85
CA GLU A 35 7.11 2.32 -10.00
C GLU A 35 7.53 2.60 -8.54
N HIS A 36 7.45 3.86 -8.10
CA HIS A 36 7.61 4.26 -6.70
C HIS A 36 6.27 4.10 -5.98
N ASN A 37 5.89 2.84 -5.74
CA ASN A 37 4.58 2.59 -5.17
C ASN A 37 4.52 3.04 -3.71
N THR A 38 3.46 3.78 -3.39
CA THR A 38 3.07 4.06 -2.02
C THR A 38 1.95 3.11 -1.62
N LEU A 39 2.18 2.29 -0.59
CA LEU A 39 1.16 1.43 0.00
C LEU A 39 0.32 2.23 0.99
N LYS A 40 -1.00 2.18 0.80
CA LYS A 40 -1.99 2.87 1.64
C LYS A 40 -3.02 1.88 2.14
N VAL A 41 -3.72 2.25 3.21
CA VAL A 41 -4.81 1.45 3.78
C VAL A 41 -6.10 2.27 3.78
N ARG A 42 -7.20 1.65 3.37
CA ARG A 42 -8.54 2.24 3.37
C ARG A 42 -9.49 1.42 4.21
N ASP A 43 -10.27 2.10 5.04
CA ASP A 43 -11.44 1.52 5.69
C ASP A 43 -12.58 1.40 4.67
N LEU A 44 -13.05 0.17 4.45
CA LEU A 44 -14.09 -0.15 3.47
C LEU A 44 -15.49 0.22 3.94
N THR A 45 -15.69 0.41 5.24
CA THR A 45 -16.98 0.81 5.83
C THR A 45 -17.24 2.29 5.60
N THR A 46 -16.20 3.11 5.80
CA THR A 46 -16.27 4.57 5.69
C THR A 46 -15.81 5.10 4.33
N GLY A 47 -15.05 4.30 3.59
CA GLY A 47 -14.41 4.69 2.34
C GLY A 47 -13.19 5.62 2.53
N GLN A 48 -12.76 5.87 3.77
CA GLN A 48 -11.67 6.79 4.10
C GLN A 48 -10.33 6.07 4.21
N ASP A 49 -9.26 6.73 3.78
CA ASP A 49 -7.90 6.24 4.00
C ASP A 49 -7.52 6.38 5.48
N LEU A 50 -6.83 5.38 6.03
CA LEU A 50 -6.18 5.46 7.32
C LEU A 50 -4.90 6.33 7.22
N ALA A 51 -4.32 6.66 8.37
CA ALA A 51 -3.07 7.42 8.43
C ALA A 51 -1.85 6.63 7.89
N ASP A 52 -1.92 5.31 7.91
CA ASP A 52 -0.86 4.41 7.45
C ASP A 52 -0.54 4.64 5.96
N THR A 53 0.68 5.11 5.71
CA THR A 53 1.22 5.36 4.36
C THR A 53 2.68 4.89 4.34
N ILE A 54 2.98 3.88 3.53
CA ILE A 54 4.32 3.28 3.43
C ILE A 54 4.88 3.57 2.03
N PRO A 55 5.87 4.47 1.89
CA PRO A 55 6.50 4.78 0.62
C PRO A 55 7.50 3.69 0.20
N GLU A 56 8.02 3.78 -1.02
CA GLU A 56 9.09 2.91 -1.52
C GLU A 56 8.77 1.42 -1.38
N VAL A 57 7.53 1.02 -1.71
CA VAL A 57 7.12 -0.39 -1.73
C VAL A 57 7.26 -0.96 -3.14
N ARG A 58 7.62 -2.23 -3.25
CA ARG A 58 7.59 -2.97 -4.51
C ARG A 58 6.31 -3.81 -4.55
N GLY A 59 5.43 -3.51 -5.50
CA GLY A 59 4.14 -4.21 -5.63
C GLY A 59 3.15 -3.78 -4.55
N GLY A 60 2.56 -4.74 -3.83
CA GLY A 60 1.57 -4.53 -2.78
C GLY A 60 1.96 -5.11 -1.42
N ALA A 61 0.97 -5.61 -0.70
CA ALA A 61 1.15 -6.21 0.62
C ALA A 61 0.18 -7.35 0.85
N VAL A 62 0.55 -8.22 1.78
CA VAL A 62 -0.30 -9.29 2.30
C VAL A 62 -0.61 -9.05 3.77
N TRP A 63 -1.82 -9.41 4.17
CA TRP A 63 -2.31 -9.24 5.53
C TRP A 63 -1.90 -10.40 6.44
N SER A 64 -1.61 -10.10 7.70
CA SER A 64 -1.67 -11.12 8.75
C SER A 64 -3.10 -11.61 8.94
N LYS A 65 -3.24 -12.86 9.43
CA LYS A 65 -4.54 -13.48 9.73
C LYS A 65 -5.44 -12.63 10.66
N ASP A 66 -4.84 -11.84 11.54
CA ASP A 66 -5.55 -11.00 12.50
C ASP A 66 -5.83 -9.57 12.01
N SER A 67 -5.58 -9.27 10.73
CA SER A 67 -5.75 -7.94 10.12
C SER A 67 -4.94 -6.81 10.77
N ARG A 68 -3.95 -7.10 11.61
CA ARG A 68 -3.17 -6.07 12.34
C ARG A 68 -1.82 -5.74 11.72
N TRP A 69 -1.34 -6.58 10.81
CA TRP A 69 -0.04 -6.42 10.18
C TRP A 69 -0.13 -6.51 8.65
N LEU A 70 0.72 -5.74 8.00
CA LEU A 70 1.01 -5.81 6.58
C LEU A 70 2.44 -6.29 6.38
N PHE A 71 2.62 -7.28 5.50
CA PHE A 71 3.93 -7.71 5.03
C PHE A 71 4.12 -7.25 3.60
N TYR A 72 5.26 -6.62 3.33
CA TYR A 72 5.55 -6.00 2.04
C TYR A 72 7.05 -6.07 1.73
N VAL A 73 7.39 -5.92 0.45
CA VAL A 73 8.78 -5.82 0.00
C VAL A 73 9.13 -4.35 -0.12
N GLY A 74 10.14 -3.89 0.64
CA GLY A 74 10.67 -2.54 0.49
C GLY A 74 11.54 -2.45 -0.77
N ARG A 75 11.45 -1.34 -1.47
CA ARG A 75 12.31 -0.98 -2.58
C ARG A 75 13.66 -0.52 -2.05
N ASP A 76 14.73 -1.10 -2.60
CA ASP A 76 16.10 -0.69 -2.33
C ASP A 76 16.65 -0.02 -3.60
N PRO A 77 17.20 1.21 -3.50
CA PRO A 77 17.81 1.91 -4.64
C PRO A 77 18.91 1.10 -5.32
N SER A 78 19.60 0.22 -4.59
CA SER A 78 20.67 -0.62 -5.13
C SER A 78 20.19 -1.71 -6.07
N LYS A 79 18.88 -2.03 -6.14
CA LYS A 79 18.29 -3.14 -6.95
C LYS A 79 18.73 -4.57 -6.59
N TRP A 80 19.76 -4.75 -5.75
CA TRP A 80 20.33 -6.06 -5.40
C TRP A 80 19.89 -6.58 -4.02
N GLY A 81 19.32 -5.72 -3.17
CA GLY A 81 18.72 -6.10 -1.89
C GLY A 81 17.20 -6.03 -1.95
N GLN A 82 16.50 -7.12 -1.63
CA GLN A 82 15.08 -7.08 -1.32
C GLN A 82 14.88 -7.52 0.11
N LYS A 83 14.21 -6.69 0.91
CA LYS A 83 13.87 -7.00 2.29
C LYS A 83 12.36 -7.08 2.42
N VAL A 84 11.90 -8.08 3.15
CA VAL A 84 10.52 -8.17 3.59
C VAL A 84 10.41 -7.43 4.92
N PHE A 85 9.49 -6.49 4.98
CA PHE A 85 9.15 -5.73 6.18
C PHE A 85 7.79 -6.17 6.69
N ARG A 86 7.54 -5.89 7.96
CA ARG A 86 6.20 -5.93 8.53
C ARG A 86 5.87 -4.57 9.12
N HIS A 87 4.66 -4.10 8.87
CA HIS A 87 4.11 -2.87 9.45
C HIS A 87 2.92 -3.21 10.34
N ARG A 88 2.85 -2.63 11.53
CA ARG A 88 1.67 -2.74 12.40
C ARG A 88 0.74 -1.58 12.10
N LEU A 89 -0.54 -1.85 11.88
CA LEU A 89 -1.49 -0.76 11.63
C LEU A 89 -1.55 0.23 12.81
N GLY A 90 -1.62 1.51 12.46
CA GLY A 90 -1.71 2.61 13.41
C GLY A 90 -0.39 2.95 14.12
N THR A 91 0.74 2.39 13.70
CA THR A 91 2.07 2.80 14.19
C THR A 91 2.79 3.65 13.14
N PRO A 92 3.73 4.52 13.55
CA PRO A 92 4.60 5.20 12.60
C PRO A 92 5.38 4.21 11.72
N THR A 93 5.62 4.61 10.47
CA THR A 93 6.46 3.92 9.48
C THR A 93 7.90 4.36 9.55
#